data_AF-A0A6J1G1X2-F1
#
_entry.id   AF-A0A6J1G1X2-F1
#
_cell.length_a   1.000
_cell.length_b   1.000
_cell.length_c   1.000
_cell.angle_alpha   90.00
_cell.angle_beta   90.00
_cell.angle_gamma   90.00
#
_symmetry.space_group_name_H-M   'P 1'
#
loop_
_entity.id
_entity.type
_entity.pdbx_description
1 polymer ?
#
loop_
_entity_poly.entity_id
_entity_poly.type
_entity_poly.pdbx_seq_one_letter_code
_entity_poly.pdbx_strand_id
1 'polypeptide(L)'
;MSLAHCLFSTSRALTKSHPPSPSVLPNNRPSFFLLQTQILNRHYFLAHKPYHCSSTSRFKHPFAGISSFAEADGGGKQETIQFSKNHEVEKAAGEEELPGMAQAFHISSRTATVIITCIAFSALSFPLFMKSLGQGLALKTKILSYATLLFGFYMAWNIGANDVANAMGTSVGSGALTLRQAVVTAAVLEFSGALLMGTHVTSTMQNGILVAGVFQGKDMLHFVGLLSSLAAAGSWLQIASYYGWPVSTTHCIVGSMVGFGLVYGGVGAVFWGSLARVASSWVISPLIGALASFLVYKCIRRFVYSAKNPGQAAAAAAPLLVFLGVTGISYISFPLSKNLKWVVAQAVGFGVVGAFLVYKIIQRQLGHLLNKAAASSMKKADESTTEEKNIGFLDEIAGPKGTQLEIVYGVFGYMQVLSACFMSFAHGGNDVSNAIGPLAAALSILHGSVGGAEIVIPLDVLAWGGFGIVAGLMIWGYRVIATIGKKITELTPTRGFAAEFAAASVVLIASKLGLPISATHTLVGAVMGVGFARGLNSVRSETVREIVLSWAVTIPVGAFLSVLYTWILTKLLAYVL
;
A
#
# COMPACT_ATOMS: atom_id res chain seq x y z
N MET A 1 -45.53 -0.55 37.66
CA MET A 1 -45.68 -1.43 38.84
C MET A 1 -44.79 -2.65 38.61
N SER A 2 -44.01 -3.15 39.57
CA SER A 2 -43.63 -2.59 40.87
C SER A 2 -42.36 -3.28 41.37
N LEU A 3 -41.49 -2.52 42.05
CA LEU A 3 -40.70 -2.85 43.26
C LEU A 3 -40.21 -4.29 43.57
N ALA A 4 -39.08 -4.54 44.26
CA ALA A 4 -37.98 -3.71 44.77
C ALA A 4 -37.00 -4.58 45.63
N HIS A 5 -35.75 -4.12 45.82
CA HIS A 5 -34.93 -4.11 47.07
C HIS A 5 -34.75 -5.41 47.93
N CYS A 6 -33.80 -5.61 48.86
CA CYS A 6 -32.68 -4.89 49.53
C CYS A 6 -31.57 -5.95 49.82
N LEU A 7 -30.24 -5.73 49.89
CA LEU A 7 -29.35 -4.82 50.67
C LEU A 7 -29.02 -5.24 52.14
N PHE A 8 -27.73 -5.07 52.52
CA PHE A 8 -27.07 -5.15 53.85
C PHE A 8 -26.91 -6.54 54.55
N SER A 9 -25.95 -6.85 55.45
CA SER A 9 -24.59 -6.28 55.76
C SER A 9 -23.82 -7.02 56.90
N THR A 10 -22.48 -6.99 56.85
CA THR A 10 -21.46 -6.93 57.96
C THR A 10 -21.46 -7.87 59.19
N SER A 11 -20.38 -8.68 59.26
CA SER A 11 -19.23 -8.59 60.22
C SER A 11 -19.37 -8.84 61.75
N ARG A 12 -18.65 -9.88 62.25
CA ARG A 12 -17.71 -9.96 63.43
C ARG A 12 -17.57 -11.42 63.93
N ALA A 13 -16.57 -11.87 64.71
CA ALA A 13 -15.11 -11.63 64.84
C ALA A 13 -14.55 -12.49 66.03
N LEU A 14 -13.21 -12.54 66.22
CA LEU A 14 -12.44 -12.98 67.42
C LEU A 14 -12.14 -14.51 67.55
N THR A 15 -10.99 -15.00 68.09
CA THR A 15 -9.92 -14.36 68.92
C THR A 15 -8.57 -15.13 68.96
N LYS A 16 -7.42 -14.40 68.94
CA LYS A 16 -6.12 -14.54 69.71
C LYS A 16 -5.29 -15.86 69.68
N SER A 17 -3.95 -15.93 69.93
CA SER A 17 -2.91 -15.00 70.46
C SER A 17 -1.43 -15.36 70.08
N HIS A 18 -0.50 -14.41 70.25
CA HIS A 18 0.99 -14.41 70.12
C HIS A 18 1.73 -14.82 71.44
N PRO A 19 3.08 -14.64 71.65
CA PRO A 19 4.34 -14.81 70.85
C PRO A 19 5.30 -15.81 71.61
N PRO A 20 6.66 -15.71 71.79
CA PRO A 20 7.79 -14.99 71.13
C PRO A 20 9.05 -15.87 70.80
N SER A 21 10.23 -15.25 70.62
CA SER A 21 11.59 -15.83 70.39
C SER A 21 12.57 -15.49 71.54
N PRO A 22 13.63 -16.28 71.86
CA PRO A 22 15.00 -16.00 71.33
C PRO A 22 16.04 -17.17 71.28
N SER A 23 17.22 -16.88 70.69
CA SER A 23 18.61 -17.32 71.06
C SER A 23 19.13 -18.79 71.04
N VAL A 24 20.23 -18.98 70.26
CA VAL A 24 21.53 -19.66 70.58
C VAL A 24 21.68 -21.22 70.55
N LEU A 25 22.33 -21.69 69.47
CA LEU A 25 23.51 -22.61 69.30
C LEU A 25 23.99 -23.56 70.43
N PRO A 26 24.60 -24.72 70.06
CA PRO A 26 26.07 -24.77 69.97
C PRO A 26 26.70 -25.48 68.74
N ASN A 27 27.99 -25.21 68.51
CA ASN A 27 28.85 -25.66 67.41
C ASN A 27 29.46 -27.07 67.56
N ASN A 28 29.83 -27.67 66.42
CA ASN A 28 31.17 -28.25 66.11
C ASN A 28 31.10 -28.88 64.68
N ARG A 29 32.07 -28.77 63.75
CA ARG A 29 33.54 -28.60 63.81
C ARG A 29 34.05 -27.93 62.48
N PRO A 30 35.37 -27.63 62.28
CA PRO A 30 35.80 -26.23 62.25
C PRO A 30 36.32 -25.69 60.90
N SER A 31 36.60 -24.39 60.92
CA SER A 31 37.19 -23.54 59.88
C SER A 31 38.72 -23.40 59.98
N PHE A 32 39.30 -22.57 59.09
CA PHE A 32 40.56 -21.79 59.08
C PHE A 32 41.33 -22.02 57.76
N PHE A 33 41.97 -21.06 57.09
CA PHE A 33 41.94 -19.59 56.95
C PHE A 33 42.99 -19.25 55.87
N LEU A 34 43.09 -17.99 55.43
CA LEU A 34 44.05 -17.55 54.40
C LEU A 34 45.53 -17.79 54.74
N LEU A 35 46.35 -18.08 53.71
CA LEU A 35 47.71 -17.58 53.63
C LEU A 35 48.06 -17.14 52.19
N GLN A 36 49.12 -16.36 52.08
CA GLN A 36 49.41 -15.40 51.02
C GLN A 36 50.73 -15.77 50.29
N THR A 37 50.96 -15.14 49.13
CA THR A 37 52.26 -14.99 48.41
C THR A 37 52.90 -16.16 47.61
N GLN A 38 53.04 -15.89 46.30
CA GLN A 38 54.27 -15.94 45.47
C GLN A 38 54.66 -17.15 44.58
N ILE A 39 55.06 -16.79 43.33
CA ILE A 39 56.10 -17.41 42.45
C ILE A 39 55.71 -18.75 41.75
N LEU A 40 55.85 -19.01 40.43
CA LEU A 40 56.48 -18.32 39.28
C LEU A 40 55.87 -18.72 37.89
N ASN A 41 55.93 -17.83 36.89
CA ASN A 41 55.98 -18.01 35.40
C ASN A 41 55.36 -19.23 34.66
N ARG A 42 54.41 -18.93 33.74
CA ARG A 42 54.61 -18.91 32.25
C ARG A 42 53.31 -18.43 31.56
N HIS A 43 53.26 -17.18 31.11
CA HIS A 43 53.34 -16.81 29.68
C HIS A 43 52.41 -17.60 28.73
N TYR A 44 51.28 -17.01 28.34
CA TYR A 44 50.96 -16.71 26.92
C TYR A 44 49.99 -15.52 26.84
N PHE A 45 50.23 -14.62 25.88
CA PHE A 45 49.49 -13.36 25.69
C PHE A 45 48.25 -13.56 24.83
N LEU A 46 47.09 -13.03 25.24
CA LEU A 46 45.99 -12.66 24.34
C LEU A 46 45.14 -11.57 25.03
N ALA A 47 45.15 -10.36 24.48
CA ALA A 47 44.53 -9.19 25.11
C ALA A 47 43.02 -9.10 24.83
N HIS A 48 42.20 -9.21 25.85
CA HIS A 48 40.81 -8.75 25.81
C HIS A 48 40.70 -7.29 26.27
N LYS A 49 40.11 -6.42 25.45
CA LYS A 49 39.65 -5.09 25.89
C LYS A 49 38.31 -5.24 26.63
N PRO A 50 38.08 -4.50 27.74
CA PRO A 50 36.86 -4.63 28.52
C PRO A 50 35.66 -3.96 27.84
N TYR A 51 34.50 -4.61 27.90
CA TYR A 51 33.21 -4.01 27.53
C TYR A 51 32.73 -3.06 28.63
N HIS A 52 32.75 -1.75 28.37
CA HIS A 52 32.00 -0.80 29.19
C HIS A 52 30.52 -0.81 28.76
N CYS A 53 29.67 -1.43 29.57
CA CYS A 53 28.23 -1.39 29.39
C CYS A 53 27.67 -0.11 30.03
N SER A 54 27.33 0.90 29.21
CA SER A 54 26.55 2.07 29.65
C SER A 54 25.13 2.00 29.09
N SER A 55 24.21 1.45 29.88
CA SER A 55 22.79 1.41 29.53
C SER A 55 22.19 2.82 29.53
N THR A 56 21.93 3.37 28.34
CA THR A 56 20.88 4.39 28.14
C THR A 56 20.17 4.12 26.80
N SER A 57 18.98 3.53 26.86
CA SER A 57 18.18 3.20 25.69
C SER A 57 17.54 4.44 25.06
N ARG A 58 18.30 5.16 24.24
CA ARG A 58 17.74 6.22 23.38
C ARG A 58 17.16 5.59 22.11
N PHE A 59 15.84 5.39 22.08
CA PHE A 59 15.10 5.02 20.88
C PHE A 59 15.47 5.96 19.73
N LYS A 60 16.20 5.48 18.71
CA LYS A 60 16.46 6.24 17.49
C LYS A 60 15.18 6.26 16.65
N HIS A 61 14.74 7.45 16.26
CA HIS A 61 13.51 7.63 15.47
C HIS A 61 13.63 6.97 14.09
N PRO A 62 12.62 6.18 13.64
CA PRO A 62 12.68 5.44 12.38
C PRO A 62 12.00 6.17 11.20
N PHE A 63 12.00 7.50 11.17
CA PHE A 63 11.52 8.28 10.02
C PHE A 63 12.72 8.96 9.35
N ALA A 64 12.66 9.16 8.04
CA ALA A 64 13.73 9.83 7.30
C ALA A 64 13.98 11.23 7.88
N GLY A 65 15.26 11.54 8.11
CA GLY A 65 15.67 12.80 8.72
C GLY A 65 15.35 13.99 7.82
N ILE A 66 14.94 15.10 8.43
CA ILE A 66 14.57 16.35 7.74
C ILE A 66 15.67 16.83 6.77
N SER A 67 16.94 16.55 7.08
CA SER A 67 18.10 16.86 6.23
C SER A 67 18.05 16.20 4.84
N SER A 68 17.40 15.04 4.70
CA SER A 68 17.31 14.32 3.42
C SER A 68 16.46 15.03 2.36
N PHE A 69 15.67 16.04 2.75
CA PHE A 69 14.74 16.73 1.85
C PHE A 69 15.26 18.09 1.33
N ALA A 70 16.36 18.61 1.88
CA ALA A 70 16.81 19.99 1.63
C ALA A 70 17.58 20.17 0.31
N GLU A 71 18.25 19.14 -0.20
CA GLU A 71 19.14 19.23 -1.38
C GLU A 71 18.41 19.12 -2.73
N ALA A 72 17.11 18.78 -2.74
CA ALA A 72 16.37 18.38 -3.95
C ALA A 72 15.74 19.52 -4.79
N ASP A 73 15.87 20.79 -4.42
CA ASP A 73 15.25 21.93 -5.15
C ASP A 73 16.26 23.09 -5.39
N GLY A 74 17.55 22.79 -5.31
CA GLY A 74 18.66 23.73 -5.53
C GLY A 74 18.89 24.06 -7.01
N GLY A 75 18.06 24.94 -7.57
CA GLY A 75 18.25 25.46 -8.94
C GLY A 75 19.51 26.33 -9.10
N GLY A 76 20.65 25.69 -9.33
CA GLY A 76 21.94 26.31 -9.63
C GLY A 76 22.82 25.38 -10.45
N LYS A 77 23.59 25.92 -11.40
CA LYS A 77 24.59 25.14 -12.13
C LYS A 77 25.82 24.88 -11.25
N GLN A 78 26.47 23.75 -11.56
CA GLN A 78 27.87 23.40 -11.30
C GLN A 78 28.21 22.57 -10.03
N GLU A 79 29.18 21.67 -10.27
CA GLU A 79 30.04 20.91 -9.34
C GLU A 79 29.46 19.68 -8.61
N THR A 80 29.72 18.53 -9.25
CA THR A 80 29.63 17.18 -8.70
C THR A 80 30.60 17.01 -7.53
N ILE A 81 30.19 17.36 -6.32
CA ILE A 81 31.00 17.11 -5.12
C ILE A 81 31.03 15.60 -4.84
N GLN A 82 32.23 15.05 -4.97
CA GLN A 82 32.56 13.64 -4.86
C GLN A 82 32.40 13.15 -3.41
N PHE A 83 31.26 12.53 -3.09
CA PHE A 83 31.02 12.00 -1.75
C PHE A 83 32.04 10.91 -1.42
N SER A 84 32.70 11.06 -0.26
CA SER A 84 33.95 10.35 0.01
C SER A 84 33.79 8.84 0.11
N LYS A 85 34.75 8.11 -0.45
CA LYS A 85 34.95 6.67 -0.19
C LYS A 85 35.07 6.45 1.33
N ASN A 86 34.25 5.55 1.88
CA ASN A 86 34.60 4.64 2.98
C ASN A 86 33.45 3.66 3.25
N HIS A 87 33.14 2.84 2.26
CA HIS A 87 32.50 1.54 2.44
C HIS A 87 33.23 0.53 1.55
N GLU A 88 34.40 0.10 2.00
CA GLU A 88 35.02 -1.12 1.49
C GLU A 88 34.18 -2.30 1.99
N VAL A 89 33.27 -2.76 1.14
CA VAL A 89 32.81 -4.14 1.14
C VAL A 89 33.71 -4.86 0.15
N GLU A 90 34.42 -5.90 0.61
CA GLU A 90 35.27 -6.71 -0.24
C GLU A 90 34.46 -7.26 -1.43
N LYS A 91 34.89 -6.90 -2.65
CA LYS A 91 34.35 -7.49 -3.88
C LYS A 91 34.90 -8.89 -4.07
N ALA A 92 34.14 -9.90 -3.65
CA ALA A 92 34.17 -11.18 -4.34
C ALA A 92 33.45 -11.01 -5.69
N ALA A 93 34.01 -11.58 -6.76
CA ALA A 93 33.49 -11.42 -8.12
C ALA A 93 32.50 -12.55 -8.47
N GLY A 94 31.36 -12.18 -9.04
CA GLY A 94 30.35 -13.12 -9.55
C GLY A 94 28.93 -12.63 -9.30
N GLU A 95 28.08 -12.75 -10.31
CA GLU A 95 26.61 -12.57 -10.30
C GLU A 95 26.06 -11.13 -10.08
N GLU A 96 25.34 -10.63 -11.09
CA GLU A 96 24.40 -9.51 -10.96
C GLU A 96 23.12 -9.95 -10.22
N GLU A 97 23.24 -10.37 -8.96
CA GLU A 97 22.06 -10.69 -8.16
C GLU A 97 21.26 -9.42 -7.81
N LEU A 98 20.08 -9.28 -8.43
CA LEU A 98 19.03 -8.37 -7.98
C LEU A 98 18.73 -8.65 -6.50
N PRO A 99 18.73 -7.62 -5.61
CA PRO A 99 18.73 -7.82 -4.17
C PRO A 99 17.52 -8.65 -3.72
N GLY A 100 17.77 -9.80 -3.09
CA GLY A 100 16.72 -10.67 -2.57
C GLY A 100 15.89 -10.00 -1.46
N MET A 101 14.72 -10.57 -1.15
CA MET A 101 13.80 -10.09 -0.10
C MET A 101 14.53 -9.77 1.23
N ALA A 102 15.49 -10.60 1.61
CA ALA A 102 16.31 -10.41 2.80
C ALA A 102 17.11 -9.10 2.80
N GLN A 103 17.76 -8.79 1.67
CA GLN A 103 18.55 -7.57 1.48
C GLN A 103 17.64 -6.34 1.38
N ALA A 104 16.55 -6.44 0.62
CA ALA A 104 15.59 -5.35 0.42
C ALA A 104 14.93 -4.85 1.72
N PHE A 105 14.65 -5.75 2.67
CA PHE A 105 14.05 -5.40 3.96
C PHE A 105 15.03 -5.30 5.14
N HIS A 106 16.33 -5.51 4.89
CA HIS A 106 17.36 -5.64 5.93
C HIS A 106 17.00 -6.67 7.02
N ILE A 107 16.56 -7.86 6.59
CA ILE A 107 16.23 -9.01 7.46
C ILE A 107 17.16 -10.19 7.18
N SER A 108 17.25 -11.14 8.11
CA SER A 108 18.06 -12.35 7.88
C SER A 108 17.46 -13.22 6.78
N SER A 109 18.31 -13.91 6.01
CA SER A 109 17.85 -14.89 5.00
C SER A 109 16.91 -15.94 5.61
N ARG A 110 17.23 -16.44 6.82
CA ARG A 110 16.35 -17.36 7.57
C ARG A 110 14.96 -16.78 7.82
N THR A 111 14.87 -15.50 8.20
CA THR A 111 13.59 -14.80 8.41
C THR A 111 12.79 -14.69 7.11
N ALA A 112 13.44 -14.34 6.00
CA ALA A 112 12.80 -14.28 4.69
C ALA A 112 12.26 -15.65 4.26
N THR A 113 13.06 -16.72 4.39
CA THR A 113 12.63 -18.09 4.08
C THR A 113 11.44 -18.53 4.94
N VAL A 114 11.44 -18.25 6.25
CA VAL A 114 10.30 -18.57 7.14
C VAL A 114 9.04 -17.81 6.74
N ILE A 115 9.14 -16.54 6.36
CA ILE A 115 7.97 -15.78 5.89
C ILE A 115 7.42 -16.41 4.60
N ILE A 116 8.29 -16.74 3.64
CA ILE A 116 7.90 -17.37 2.36
C ILE A 116 7.27 -18.75 2.59
N THR A 117 7.84 -19.60 3.46
CA THR A 117 7.27 -20.94 3.74
C THR A 117 5.96 -20.87 4.51
N CYS A 118 5.81 -19.96 5.47
CA CYS A 118 4.53 -19.72 6.15
C CYS A 118 3.45 -19.24 5.17
N ILE A 119 3.79 -18.32 4.26
CA ILE A 119 2.87 -17.83 3.23
C ILE A 119 2.48 -18.94 2.26
N ALA A 120 3.45 -19.74 1.77
CA ALA A 120 3.18 -20.87 0.88
C ALA A 120 2.33 -21.96 1.57
N PHE A 121 2.59 -22.25 2.86
CA PHE A 121 1.78 -23.17 3.63
C PHE A 121 0.35 -22.67 3.80
N SER A 122 0.15 -21.39 4.14
CA SER A 122 -1.18 -20.78 4.20
C SER A 122 -1.88 -20.76 2.83
N ALA A 123 -1.13 -20.49 1.75
CA ALA A 123 -1.63 -20.48 0.38
C ALA A 123 -2.23 -21.83 -0.06
N LEU A 124 -1.65 -22.94 0.41
CA LEU A 124 -2.09 -24.30 0.08
C LEU A 124 -3.09 -24.87 1.10
N SER A 125 -2.94 -24.57 2.38
CA SER A 125 -3.78 -25.16 3.43
C SER A 125 -5.10 -24.42 3.66
N PHE A 126 -5.11 -23.08 3.63
CA PHE A 126 -6.30 -22.30 3.99
C PHE A 126 -7.52 -22.52 3.07
N PRO A 127 -7.38 -22.67 1.73
CA PRO A 127 -8.51 -22.97 0.84
C PRO A 127 -9.29 -24.24 1.20
N LEU A 128 -8.64 -25.22 1.85
CA LEU A 128 -9.29 -26.46 2.29
C LEU A 128 -10.35 -26.23 3.39
N PHE A 129 -10.29 -25.10 4.09
CA PHE A 129 -11.21 -24.72 5.17
C PHE A 129 -12.22 -23.64 4.77
N MET A 130 -12.12 -23.09 3.55
CA MET A 130 -13.03 -22.06 3.05
C MET A 130 -14.43 -22.62 2.82
N LYS A 131 -15.47 -21.85 3.16
CA LYS A 131 -16.88 -22.24 2.92
C LYS A 131 -17.15 -22.34 1.43
N SER A 132 -16.50 -21.48 0.65
CA SER A 132 -16.55 -21.43 -0.80
C SER A 132 -15.92 -22.64 -1.51
N LEU A 133 -15.34 -23.61 -0.78
CA LEU A 133 -14.99 -24.93 -1.31
C LEU A 133 -16.23 -25.84 -1.51
N GLY A 134 -17.36 -25.51 -0.88
CA GLY A 134 -18.63 -26.21 -1.05
C GLY A 134 -18.80 -27.41 -0.12
N GLN A 135 -19.41 -27.20 1.05
CA GLN A 135 -19.84 -28.30 1.92
C GLN A 135 -20.98 -29.09 1.23
N GLY A 136 -20.90 -30.43 1.27
CA GLY A 136 -21.86 -31.31 0.58
C GLY A 136 -21.63 -31.53 -0.93
N LEU A 137 -20.76 -30.76 -1.60
CA LEU A 137 -20.51 -30.94 -3.03
C LEU A 137 -19.67 -32.19 -3.35
N ALA A 138 -19.81 -32.68 -4.59
CA ALA A 138 -19.07 -33.81 -5.14
C ALA A 138 -17.54 -33.56 -5.13
N LEU A 139 -16.75 -34.63 -5.01
CA LEU A 139 -15.29 -34.54 -4.92
C LEU A 139 -14.65 -33.84 -6.14
N LYS A 140 -15.14 -34.13 -7.35
CA LYS A 140 -14.75 -33.44 -8.61
C LYS A 140 -14.90 -31.92 -8.48
N THR A 141 -16.06 -31.45 -8.02
CA THR A 141 -16.33 -30.00 -7.88
C THR A 141 -15.49 -29.34 -6.79
N LYS A 142 -15.21 -30.06 -5.68
CA LYS A 142 -14.30 -29.57 -4.63
C LYS A 142 -12.87 -29.40 -5.14
N ILE A 143 -12.35 -30.37 -5.90
CA ILE A 143 -11.00 -30.29 -6.51
C ILE A 143 -10.93 -29.10 -7.47
N LEU A 144 -11.94 -28.90 -8.32
CA LEU A 144 -12.00 -27.76 -9.24
C LEU A 144 -12.16 -26.42 -8.51
N SER A 145 -12.95 -26.36 -7.42
CA SER A 145 -13.09 -25.16 -6.59
C SER A 145 -11.78 -24.81 -5.88
N TYR A 146 -11.06 -25.82 -5.37
CA TYR A 146 -9.73 -25.63 -4.78
C TYR A 146 -8.72 -25.08 -5.81
N ALA A 147 -8.66 -25.67 -7.01
CA ALA A 147 -7.82 -25.16 -8.09
C ALA A 147 -8.20 -23.71 -8.47
N THR A 148 -9.50 -23.39 -8.50
CA THR A 148 -10.01 -22.04 -8.77
C THR A 148 -9.53 -21.02 -7.73
N LEU A 149 -9.55 -21.39 -6.44
CA LEU A 149 -9.00 -20.57 -5.35
C LEU A 149 -7.49 -20.34 -5.51
N LEU A 150 -6.72 -21.36 -5.91
CA LEU A 150 -5.28 -21.20 -6.17
C LEU A 150 -4.98 -20.29 -7.37
N PHE A 151 -5.76 -20.37 -8.46
CA PHE A 151 -5.58 -19.51 -9.64
C PHE A 151 -5.87 -18.04 -9.33
N GLY A 152 -6.95 -17.74 -8.57
CA GLY A 152 -7.20 -16.36 -8.14
C GLY A 152 -6.21 -15.87 -7.07
N PHE A 153 -5.68 -16.76 -6.22
CA PHE A 153 -4.56 -16.41 -5.33
C PHE A 153 -3.31 -16.02 -6.13
N TYR A 154 -2.98 -16.78 -7.18
CA TYR A 154 -1.84 -16.49 -8.06
C TYR A 154 -1.99 -15.16 -8.80
N MET A 155 -3.20 -14.85 -9.28
CA MET A 155 -3.51 -13.52 -9.84
C MET A 155 -3.38 -12.42 -8.76
N ALA A 156 -4.01 -12.59 -7.60
CA ALA A 156 -3.99 -11.62 -6.51
C ALA A 156 -2.57 -11.33 -5.98
N TRP A 157 -1.73 -12.36 -5.86
CA TRP A 157 -0.30 -12.22 -5.57
C TRP A 157 0.39 -11.31 -6.59
N ASN A 158 0.15 -11.56 -7.87
CA ASN A 158 0.81 -10.79 -8.92
C ASN A 158 0.29 -9.35 -9.05
N ILE A 159 -0.95 -9.09 -8.64
CA ILE A 159 -1.45 -7.72 -8.41
C ILE A 159 -0.62 -7.04 -7.31
N GLY A 160 -0.52 -7.62 -6.12
CA GLY A 160 0.25 -7.04 -5.02
C GLY A 160 1.75 -6.87 -5.34
N ALA A 161 2.34 -7.82 -6.08
CA ALA A 161 3.74 -7.75 -6.49
C ALA A 161 4.03 -6.61 -7.49
N ASN A 162 3.08 -6.26 -8.37
CA ASN A 162 3.26 -5.16 -9.32
C ASN A 162 2.81 -3.81 -8.74
N ASP A 163 1.58 -3.75 -8.23
CA ASP A 163 0.85 -2.50 -8.07
C ASP A 163 1.05 -1.80 -6.71
N VAL A 164 1.67 -2.46 -5.71
CA VAL A 164 2.07 -1.77 -4.45
C VAL A 164 2.99 -0.56 -4.72
N ALA A 165 3.71 -0.58 -5.84
CA ALA A 165 4.51 0.55 -6.30
C ALA A 165 3.67 1.77 -6.73
N ASN A 166 2.41 1.57 -7.11
CA ASN A 166 1.46 2.66 -7.35
C ASN A 166 1.00 3.32 -6.05
N ALA A 167 0.85 2.55 -4.97
CA ALA A 167 0.41 3.07 -3.68
C ALA A 167 1.55 3.70 -2.86
N MET A 168 2.76 3.11 -2.93
CA MET A 168 3.89 3.48 -2.06
C MET A 168 5.13 4.00 -2.80
N GLY A 169 5.21 3.84 -4.13
CA GLY A 169 6.41 4.19 -4.89
C GLY A 169 6.80 5.67 -4.78
N THR A 170 5.82 6.57 -4.70
CA THR A 170 6.13 8.01 -4.55
C THR A 170 6.57 8.38 -3.14
N SER A 171 6.04 7.69 -2.12
CA SER A 171 6.41 7.86 -0.71
C SER A 171 7.78 7.27 -0.36
N VAL A 172 8.19 6.19 -1.03
CA VAL A 172 9.57 5.68 -0.95
C VAL A 172 10.51 6.54 -1.80
N GLY A 173 10.08 6.98 -2.98
CA GLY A 173 10.86 7.83 -3.88
C GLY A 173 11.17 9.22 -3.32
N SER A 174 10.24 9.83 -2.58
CA SER A 174 10.44 11.11 -1.90
C SER A 174 11.25 11.00 -0.59
N GLY A 175 11.47 9.78 -0.10
CA GLY A 175 12.06 9.51 1.21
C GLY A 175 11.09 9.63 2.40
N ALA A 176 9.78 9.87 2.18
CA ALA A 176 8.80 9.94 3.27
C ALA A 176 8.65 8.61 4.06
N LEU A 177 8.80 7.47 3.38
CA LEU A 177 8.79 6.12 3.96
C LEU A 177 10.03 5.33 3.57
N THR A 178 10.55 4.51 4.50
CA THR A 178 11.46 3.41 4.12
C THR A 178 10.67 2.31 3.41
N LEU A 179 11.33 1.54 2.54
CA LEU A 179 10.74 0.42 1.82
C LEU A 179 10.03 -0.59 2.75
N ARG A 180 10.61 -0.88 3.92
CA ARG A 180 10.00 -1.78 4.92
C ARG A 180 8.73 -1.20 5.54
N GLN A 181 8.68 0.11 5.80
CA GLN A 181 7.47 0.77 6.30
C GLN A 181 6.38 0.78 5.24
N ALA A 182 6.72 1.17 4.02
CA ALA A 182 5.82 1.14 2.87
C ALA A 182 5.12 -0.21 2.70
N VAL A 183 5.88 -1.31 2.67
CA VAL A 183 5.33 -2.66 2.48
C VAL A 183 4.45 -3.11 3.66
N VAL A 184 4.83 -2.83 4.92
CA VAL A 184 3.99 -3.18 6.09
C VAL A 184 2.71 -2.35 6.14
N THR A 185 2.78 -1.06 5.81
CA THR A 185 1.61 -0.17 5.77
C THR A 185 0.67 -0.53 4.62
N ALA A 186 1.22 -0.83 3.43
CA ALA A 186 0.45 -1.33 2.29
C ALA A 186 -0.26 -2.65 2.62
N ALA A 187 0.43 -3.60 3.25
CA ALA A 187 -0.15 -4.89 3.63
C ALA A 187 -1.45 -4.74 4.46
N VAL A 188 -1.44 -3.86 5.47
CA VAL A 188 -2.63 -3.64 6.31
C VAL A 188 -3.76 -2.94 5.53
N LEU A 189 -3.41 -1.96 4.69
CA LEU A 189 -4.39 -1.07 4.08
C LEU A 189 -4.97 -1.60 2.77
N GLU A 190 -4.18 -2.27 1.94
CA GLU A 190 -4.69 -2.98 0.75
C GLU A 190 -5.61 -4.13 1.16
N PHE A 191 -5.28 -4.88 2.22
CA PHE A 191 -6.18 -5.90 2.78
C PHE A 191 -7.48 -5.31 3.31
N SER A 192 -7.39 -4.20 4.05
CA SER A 192 -8.57 -3.50 4.58
C SER A 192 -9.45 -2.94 3.46
N GLY A 193 -8.83 -2.36 2.42
CA GLY A 193 -9.52 -1.86 1.22
C GLY A 193 -10.21 -2.98 0.46
N ALA A 194 -9.52 -4.09 0.22
CA ALA A 194 -10.05 -5.27 -0.45
C ALA A 194 -11.32 -5.78 0.25
N LEU A 195 -11.29 -5.93 1.58
CA LEU A 195 -12.45 -6.39 2.36
C LEU A 195 -13.61 -5.39 2.40
N LEU A 196 -13.33 -4.09 2.54
CA LEU A 196 -14.35 -3.09 2.82
C LEU A 196 -14.95 -2.46 1.56
N MET A 197 -14.20 -2.38 0.46
CA MET A 197 -14.61 -1.75 -0.79
C MET A 197 -14.68 -2.69 -2.00
N GLY A 198 -14.03 -3.86 -1.93
CA GLY A 198 -13.88 -4.75 -3.09
C GLY A 198 -15.18 -5.28 -3.70
N THR A 199 -16.25 -5.42 -2.91
CA THR A 199 -17.53 -5.98 -3.39
C THR A 199 -18.14 -5.18 -4.54
N HIS A 200 -18.09 -3.85 -4.49
CA HIS A 200 -18.72 -2.97 -5.48
C HIS A 200 -18.14 -3.14 -6.90
N VAL A 201 -16.81 -3.18 -7.03
CA VAL A 201 -16.13 -3.32 -8.33
C VAL A 201 -16.14 -4.76 -8.83
N THR A 202 -16.02 -5.72 -7.89
CA THR A 202 -15.99 -7.15 -8.21
C THR A 202 -17.28 -7.61 -8.90
N SER A 203 -18.45 -7.15 -8.47
CA SER A 203 -19.74 -7.46 -9.12
C SER A 203 -19.78 -7.02 -10.59
N THR A 204 -19.16 -5.87 -10.91
CA THR A 204 -19.05 -5.37 -12.30
C THR A 204 -18.01 -6.16 -13.10
N MET A 205 -16.87 -6.54 -12.50
CA MET A 205 -15.86 -7.37 -13.19
C MET A 205 -16.41 -8.75 -13.55
N GLN A 206 -17.17 -9.36 -12.64
CA GLN A 206 -17.74 -10.71 -12.76
C GLN A 206 -18.71 -10.85 -13.94
N ASN A 207 -19.65 -9.89 -14.08
CA ASN A 207 -20.72 -9.96 -15.09
C ASN A 207 -20.46 -9.07 -16.32
N GLY A 208 -19.45 -8.19 -16.27
CA GLY A 208 -19.29 -7.08 -17.21
C GLY A 208 -18.60 -7.41 -18.52
N ILE A 209 -17.74 -8.44 -18.59
CA ILE A 209 -16.84 -8.62 -19.76
C ILE A 209 -17.31 -9.71 -20.72
N LEU A 210 -17.72 -10.88 -20.20
CA LEU A 210 -18.09 -12.05 -21.00
C LEU A 210 -19.58 -12.36 -20.93
N VAL A 211 -20.19 -12.65 -22.08
CA VAL A 211 -21.60 -13.03 -22.20
C VAL A 211 -21.76 -14.50 -21.83
N ALA A 212 -22.05 -14.77 -20.56
CA ALA A 212 -22.26 -16.14 -20.05
C ALA A 212 -23.28 -16.95 -20.87
N GLY A 213 -24.30 -16.29 -21.44
CA GLY A 213 -25.31 -16.90 -22.32
C GLY A 213 -24.74 -17.59 -23.56
N VAL A 214 -23.63 -17.10 -24.13
CA VAL A 214 -23.00 -17.69 -25.33
C VAL A 214 -22.34 -19.03 -25.02
N PHE A 215 -22.04 -19.29 -23.75
CA PHE A 215 -21.45 -20.54 -23.29
C PHE A 215 -22.46 -21.51 -22.64
N GLN A 216 -23.77 -21.27 -22.77
CA GLN A 216 -24.78 -22.22 -22.29
C GLN A 216 -24.60 -23.61 -22.93
N GLY A 217 -24.57 -24.65 -22.09
CA GLY A 217 -24.27 -26.02 -22.52
C GLY A 217 -22.77 -26.27 -22.79
N LYS A 218 -21.91 -25.29 -22.54
CA LYS A 218 -20.44 -25.36 -22.62
C LYS A 218 -19.80 -24.83 -21.34
N ASP A 219 -20.46 -25.04 -20.19
CA ASP A 219 -20.11 -24.47 -18.89
C ASP A 219 -18.65 -24.76 -18.48
N MET A 220 -18.16 -25.97 -18.77
CA MET A 220 -16.75 -26.35 -18.56
C MET A 220 -15.76 -25.52 -19.40
N LEU A 221 -16.10 -25.13 -20.63
CA LEU A 221 -15.25 -24.27 -21.47
C LEU A 221 -15.20 -22.84 -20.92
N HIS A 222 -16.34 -22.32 -20.44
CA HIS A 222 -16.41 -21.00 -19.79
C HIS A 222 -15.59 -20.99 -18.50
N PHE A 223 -15.77 -22.02 -17.66
CA PHE A 223 -14.98 -22.24 -16.45
C PHE A 223 -13.47 -22.26 -16.73
N VAL A 224 -13.03 -23.04 -17.73
CA VAL A 224 -11.62 -23.10 -18.14
C VAL A 224 -11.13 -21.73 -18.63
N GLY A 225 -11.88 -21.03 -19.48
CA GLY A 225 -11.50 -19.70 -19.97
C GLY A 225 -11.30 -18.65 -18.87
N LEU A 226 -12.10 -18.70 -17.80
CA LEU A 226 -11.93 -17.84 -16.62
C LEU A 226 -10.65 -18.17 -15.84
N LEU A 227 -10.35 -19.46 -15.63
CA LEU A 227 -9.08 -19.89 -15.03
C LEU A 227 -7.87 -19.51 -15.91
N SER A 228 -7.95 -19.77 -17.21
CA SER A 228 -6.92 -19.40 -18.18
C SER A 228 -6.69 -17.89 -18.21
N SER A 229 -7.74 -17.09 -18.04
CA SER A 229 -7.62 -15.62 -17.95
C SER A 229 -6.88 -15.17 -16.68
N LEU A 230 -7.20 -15.78 -15.52
CA LEU A 230 -6.49 -15.51 -14.25
C LEU A 230 -5.01 -15.91 -14.33
N ALA A 231 -4.71 -17.09 -14.89
CA ALA A 231 -3.33 -17.53 -15.07
C ALA A 231 -2.57 -16.68 -16.08
N ALA A 232 -3.18 -16.32 -17.21
CA ALA A 232 -2.55 -15.49 -18.24
C ALA A 232 -2.17 -14.10 -17.72
N ALA A 233 -3.11 -13.45 -17.02
CA ALA A 233 -2.84 -12.17 -16.38
C ALA A 233 -1.79 -12.30 -15.27
N GLY A 234 -1.91 -13.31 -14.39
CA GLY A 234 -0.93 -13.59 -13.34
C GLY A 234 0.48 -13.80 -13.88
N SER A 235 0.64 -14.59 -14.95
CA SER A 235 1.94 -14.87 -15.58
C SER A 235 2.58 -13.64 -16.21
N TRP A 236 1.81 -12.80 -16.91
CA TRP A 236 2.36 -11.55 -17.46
C TRP A 236 2.78 -10.57 -16.36
N LEU A 237 1.95 -10.43 -15.33
CA LEU A 237 2.24 -9.61 -14.16
C LEU A 237 3.47 -10.12 -13.37
N GLN A 238 3.66 -11.44 -13.29
CA GLN A 238 4.86 -12.04 -12.70
C GLN A 238 6.10 -11.62 -13.49
N ILE A 239 6.08 -11.76 -14.82
CA ILE A 239 7.19 -11.39 -15.71
C ILE A 239 7.50 -9.89 -15.57
N ALA A 240 6.47 -9.03 -15.65
CA ALA A 240 6.63 -7.58 -15.49
C ALA A 240 7.22 -7.22 -14.11
N SER A 241 6.71 -7.82 -13.03
CA SER A 241 7.19 -7.58 -11.65
C SER A 241 8.63 -8.05 -11.43
N TYR A 242 9.04 -9.16 -12.07
CA TYR A 242 10.42 -9.65 -12.02
C TYR A 242 11.41 -8.63 -12.57
N TYR A 243 11.08 -8.02 -13.72
CA TYR A 243 11.85 -6.96 -14.40
C TYR A 243 11.60 -5.54 -13.84
N GLY A 244 10.76 -5.40 -12.80
CA GLY A 244 10.45 -4.10 -12.19
C GLY A 244 9.57 -3.19 -13.04
N TRP A 245 8.88 -3.73 -14.06
CA TRP A 245 8.03 -2.95 -14.97
C TRP A 245 6.65 -2.67 -14.37
N PRO A 246 6.24 -1.40 -14.25
CA PRO A 246 4.87 -1.05 -13.93
C PRO A 246 3.97 -1.32 -15.14
N VAL A 247 3.02 -2.23 -14.99
CA VAL A 247 2.00 -2.54 -16.00
C VAL A 247 0.61 -2.33 -15.39
N SER A 248 -0.44 -2.60 -16.16
CA SER A 248 -1.81 -2.44 -15.67
C SER A 248 -2.49 -3.81 -15.53
N THR A 249 -2.75 -4.20 -14.29
CA THR A 249 -3.47 -5.42 -13.92
C THR A 249 -4.84 -5.50 -14.58
N THR A 250 -5.63 -4.42 -14.51
CA THR A 250 -6.94 -4.29 -15.16
C THR A 250 -6.89 -4.51 -16.67
N HIS A 251 -5.89 -3.95 -17.36
CA HIS A 251 -5.73 -4.17 -18.81
C HIS A 251 -5.41 -5.63 -19.14
N CYS A 252 -4.56 -6.26 -18.31
CA CYS A 252 -4.13 -7.63 -18.55
C CYS A 252 -5.28 -8.63 -18.36
N ILE A 253 -6.07 -8.50 -17.29
CA ILE A 253 -7.20 -9.42 -17.05
C ILE A 253 -8.33 -9.19 -18.06
N VAL A 254 -8.68 -7.94 -18.38
CA VAL A 254 -9.72 -7.63 -19.38
C VAL A 254 -9.27 -8.12 -20.76
N GLY A 255 -8.01 -7.89 -21.14
CA GLY A 255 -7.43 -8.43 -22.38
C GLY A 255 -7.46 -9.96 -22.42
N SER A 256 -7.11 -10.62 -21.31
CA SER A 256 -7.14 -12.08 -21.18
C SER A 256 -8.56 -12.66 -21.33
N MET A 257 -9.56 -12.05 -20.71
CA MET A 257 -10.96 -12.45 -20.84
C MET A 257 -11.49 -12.22 -22.26
N VAL A 258 -11.22 -11.05 -22.84
CA VAL A 258 -11.62 -10.72 -24.23
C VAL A 258 -10.97 -11.66 -25.24
N GLY A 259 -9.67 -11.99 -25.08
CA GLY A 259 -8.97 -12.95 -25.93
C GLY A 259 -9.60 -14.33 -25.93
N PHE A 260 -9.89 -14.87 -24.73
CA PHE A 260 -10.65 -16.12 -24.58
C PHE A 260 -12.03 -16.01 -25.25
N GLY A 261 -12.80 -14.96 -24.95
CA GLY A 261 -14.16 -14.76 -25.46
C GLY A 261 -14.20 -14.74 -26.98
N LEU A 262 -13.33 -13.95 -27.63
CA LEU A 262 -13.28 -13.83 -29.08
C LEU A 262 -12.92 -15.13 -29.79
N VAL A 263 -11.98 -15.93 -29.24
CA VAL A 263 -11.55 -17.19 -29.89
C VAL A 263 -12.53 -18.34 -29.65
N TYR A 264 -13.07 -18.49 -28.44
CA TYR A 264 -13.87 -19.67 -28.07
C TYR A 264 -15.38 -19.45 -28.10
N GLY A 265 -15.84 -18.20 -28.04
CA GLY A 265 -17.25 -17.80 -28.15
C GLY A 265 -17.56 -16.84 -29.30
N GLY A 266 -16.55 -16.35 -30.02
CA GLY A 266 -16.70 -15.42 -31.14
C GLY A 266 -17.01 -13.98 -30.70
N VAL A 267 -17.29 -13.11 -31.69
CA VAL A 267 -17.57 -11.68 -31.47
C VAL A 267 -18.76 -11.45 -30.52
N GLY A 268 -19.75 -12.34 -30.52
CA GLY A 268 -20.91 -12.25 -29.64
C GLY A 268 -20.65 -12.57 -28.16
N ALA A 269 -19.52 -13.18 -27.81
CA ALA A 269 -19.20 -13.57 -26.43
C ALA A 269 -18.66 -12.42 -25.56
N VAL A 270 -18.44 -11.23 -26.13
CA VAL A 270 -17.91 -10.06 -25.42
C VAL A 270 -19.02 -9.00 -25.26
N PHE A 271 -19.20 -8.48 -24.04
CA PHE A 271 -20.12 -7.39 -23.78
C PHE A 271 -19.53 -6.06 -24.26
N TRP A 272 -19.62 -5.77 -25.56
CA TRP A 272 -19.03 -4.57 -26.19
C TRP A 272 -19.38 -3.24 -25.52
N GLY A 273 -20.62 -3.05 -25.06
CA GLY A 273 -21.02 -1.83 -24.35
C GLY A 273 -20.35 -1.66 -22.98
N SER A 274 -20.12 -2.76 -22.27
CA SER A 274 -19.38 -2.77 -21.01
C SER A 274 -17.88 -2.62 -21.25
N LEU A 275 -17.32 -3.33 -22.22
CA LEU A 275 -15.92 -3.20 -22.63
C LEU A 275 -15.60 -1.75 -23.06
N ALA A 276 -16.50 -1.10 -23.81
CA ALA A 276 -16.35 0.32 -24.16
C ALA A 276 -16.37 1.25 -22.94
N ARG A 277 -17.18 0.94 -21.91
CA ARG A 277 -17.19 1.68 -20.63
C ARG A 277 -15.89 1.49 -19.84
N VAL A 278 -15.35 0.27 -19.82
CA VAL A 278 -14.07 -0.03 -19.16
C VAL A 278 -12.92 0.64 -19.93
N ALA A 279 -12.90 0.54 -21.25
CA ALA A 279 -11.89 1.16 -22.11
C ALA A 279 -11.91 2.69 -22.06
N SER A 280 -13.09 3.32 -21.99
CA SER A 280 -13.17 4.78 -21.80
C SER A 280 -12.59 5.20 -20.45
N SER A 281 -12.76 4.38 -19.40
CA SER A 281 -12.19 4.63 -18.08
C SER A 281 -10.65 4.70 -18.11
N TRP A 282 -9.99 3.90 -18.96
CA TRP A 282 -8.53 3.87 -19.10
C TRP A 282 -7.92 5.15 -19.66
N VAL A 283 -8.72 5.95 -20.38
CA VAL A 283 -8.37 7.26 -20.92
C VAL A 283 -8.84 8.39 -19.99
N ILE A 284 -10.04 8.25 -19.44
CA ILE A 284 -10.65 9.28 -18.58
C ILE A 284 -9.96 9.37 -17.22
N SER A 285 -9.61 8.23 -16.58
CA SER A 285 -9.02 8.23 -15.25
C SER A 285 -7.63 8.89 -15.15
N PRO A 286 -6.66 8.70 -16.09
CA PRO A 286 -5.41 9.46 -16.06
C PRO A 286 -5.64 10.95 -16.31
N LEU A 287 -6.60 11.35 -17.15
CA LEU A 287 -6.90 12.76 -17.41
C LEU A 287 -7.53 13.45 -16.19
N ILE A 288 -8.48 12.80 -15.52
CA ILE A 288 -9.05 13.32 -14.26
C ILE A 288 -7.98 13.32 -13.16
N GLY A 289 -7.14 12.28 -13.06
CA GLY A 289 -6.02 12.24 -12.12
C GLY A 289 -5.05 13.40 -12.33
N ALA A 290 -4.67 13.68 -13.58
CA ALA A 290 -3.81 14.81 -13.95
C ALA A 290 -4.45 16.17 -13.63
N LEU A 291 -5.73 16.36 -13.93
CA LEU A 291 -6.44 17.59 -13.62
C LEU A 291 -6.57 17.81 -12.11
N ALA A 292 -6.95 16.77 -11.37
CA ALA A 292 -7.12 16.83 -9.92
C ALA A 292 -5.77 17.12 -9.22
N SER A 293 -4.69 16.46 -9.62
CA SER A 293 -3.37 16.69 -9.01
C SER A 293 -2.77 18.05 -9.39
N PHE A 294 -2.99 18.52 -10.63
CA PHE A 294 -2.63 19.87 -11.07
C PHE A 294 -3.31 20.92 -10.19
N LEU A 295 -4.63 20.77 -9.96
CA LEU A 295 -5.41 21.68 -9.11
C LEU A 295 -4.93 21.63 -7.64
N VAL A 296 -4.75 20.44 -7.07
CA VAL A 296 -4.23 20.28 -5.69
C VAL A 296 -2.85 20.92 -5.55
N TYR A 297 -1.93 20.69 -6.49
CA TYR A 297 -0.59 21.26 -6.44
C TYR A 297 -0.58 22.79 -6.66
N LYS A 298 -1.44 23.31 -7.56
CA LYS A 298 -1.64 24.76 -7.72
C LYS A 298 -2.21 25.40 -6.45
N CYS A 299 -3.15 24.76 -5.76
CA CYS A 299 -3.61 25.20 -4.44
C CYS A 299 -2.48 25.21 -3.40
N ILE A 300 -1.62 24.19 -3.35
CA ILE A 300 -0.43 24.19 -2.47
C ILE A 300 0.50 25.36 -2.81
N ARG A 301 0.80 25.62 -4.09
CA ARG A 301 1.62 26.78 -4.47
C ARG A 301 0.97 28.11 -4.08
N ARG A 302 -0.34 28.27 -4.30
CA ARG A 302 -1.05 29.54 -4.05
C ARG A 302 -1.26 29.84 -2.56
N PHE A 303 -1.59 28.84 -1.74
CA PHE A 303 -1.94 29.03 -0.33
C PHE A 303 -0.78 28.72 0.65
N VAL A 304 0.16 27.84 0.29
CA VAL A 304 1.31 27.52 1.14
C VAL A 304 2.57 28.25 0.68
N TYR A 305 2.98 28.09 -0.59
CA TYR A 305 4.29 28.63 -1.03
C TYR A 305 4.28 30.16 -1.15
N SER A 306 3.13 30.76 -1.51
CA SER A 306 2.98 32.22 -1.63
C SER A 306 2.78 32.93 -0.29
N ALA A 307 2.67 32.21 0.82
CA ALA A 307 2.39 32.80 2.13
C ALA A 307 3.63 33.52 2.71
N LYS A 308 3.43 34.57 3.52
CA LYS A 308 4.52 35.26 4.23
C LYS A 308 5.35 34.31 5.13
N ASN A 309 4.70 33.29 5.70
CA ASN A 309 5.32 32.20 6.47
C ASN A 309 4.89 30.82 5.93
N PRO A 310 5.54 30.28 4.88
CA PRO A 310 5.12 29.04 4.23
C PRO A 310 5.08 27.82 5.18
N GLY A 311 6.01 27.72 6.12
CA GLY A 311 6.03 26.63 7.10
C GLY A 311 4.83 26.66 8.06
N GLN A 312 4.40 27.85 8.49
CA GLN A 312 3.19 28.01 9.31
C GLN A 312 1.93 27.76 8.48
N ALA A 313 1.89 28.25 7.24
CA ALA A 313 0.77 27.99 6.33
C ALA A 313 0.59 26.48 6.06
N ALA A 314 1.67 25.74 5.86
CA ALA A 314 1.64 24.27 5.75
C ALA A 314 1.09 23.62 7.03
N ALA A 315 1.62 24.01 8.19
CA ALA A 315 1.19 23.46 9.49
C ALA A 315 -0.28 23.75 9.82
N ALA A 316 -0.83 24.87 9.35
CA ALA A 316 -2.25 25.22 9.48
C ALA A 316 -3.14 24.50 8.45
N ALA A 317 -2.66 24.32 7.21
CA ALA A 317 -3.41 23.65 6.15
C ALA A 317 -3.52 22.13 6.35
N ALA A 318 -2.48 21.48 6.91
CA ALA A 318 -2.44 20.03 7.06
C ALA A 318 -3.62 19.44 7.86
N PRO A 319 -3.98 19.92 9.06
CA PRO A 319 -5.16 19.43 9.79
C PRO A 319 -6.47 19.59 9.01
N LEU A 320 -6.64 20.69 8.25
CA LEU A 320 -7.84 20.92 7.43
C LEU A 320 -7.92 19.93 6.26
N LEU A 321 -6.80 19.68 5.57
CA LEU A 321 -6.73 18.70 4.48
C LEU A 321 -7.01 17.28 4.99
N VAL A 322 -6.50 16.93 6.18
CA VAL A 322 -6.78 15.64 6.83
C VAL A 322 -8.24 15.53 7.26
N PHE A 323 -8.83 16.59 7.82
CA PHE A 323 -10.26 16.64 8.13
C PHE A 323 -11.11 16.31 6.90
N LEU A 324 -10.88 17.03 5.80
CA LEU A 324 -11.63 16.86 4.54
C LEU A 324 -11.39 15.47 3.92
N GLY A 325 -10.13 15.05 3.83
CA GLY A 325 -9.76 13.75 3.27
C GLY A 325 -10.34 12.58 4.06
N VAL A 326 -10.09 12.53 5.38
CA VAL A 326 -10.60 11.44 6.24
C VAL A 326 -12.12 11.44 6.29
N THR A 327 -12.79 12.59 6.37
CA THR A 327 -14.26 12.65 6.31
C THR A 327 -14.80 12.10 4.98
N GLY A 328 -14.22 12.51 3.85
CA GLY A 328 -14.62 12.03 2.53
C GLY A 328 -14.44 10.51 2.37
N ILE A 329 -13.27 10.00 2.76
CA ILE A 329 -12.98 8.55 2.76
C ILE A 329 -13.94 7.82 3.69
N SER A 330 -14.13 8.30 4.92
CA SER A 330 -15.01 7.64 5.90
C SER A 330 -16.46 7.57 5.40
N TYR A 331 -16.96 8.63 4.77
CA TYR A 331 -18.31 8.68 4.20
C TYR A 331 -18.51 7.73 3.01
N ILE A 332 -17.53 7.63 2.11
CA ILE A 332 -17.59 6.76 0.93
C ILE A 332 -17.41 5.28 1.32
N SER A 333 -16.45 5.01 2.20
CA SER A 333 -15.96 3.66 2.50
C SER A 333 -16.75 2.94 3.60
N PHE A 334 -17.31 3.66 4.57
CA PHE A 334 -17.94 3.05 5.75
C PHE A 334 -19.41 3.47 5.91
N PRO A 335 -20.37 2.80 5.24
CA PRO A 335 -21.79 2.87 5.58
C PRO A 335 -22.06 2.09 6.88
N LEU A 336 -21.47 2.54 7.99
CA LEU A 336 -21.60 2.00 9.36
C LEU A 336 -23.03 2.06 9.91
N SER A 337 -23.95 2.75 9.22
CA SER A 337 -25.36 2.82 9.55
C SER A 337 -26.21 2.94 8.29
N LYS A 338 -27.45 2.44 8.32
CA LYS A 338 -28.46 2.73 7.29
C LYS A 338 -28.99 4.17 7.38
N ASN A 339 -28.75 4.86 8.50
CA ASN A 339 -29.21 6.22 8.73
C ASN A 339 -28.19 7.25 8.27
N LEU A 340 -28.50 8.02 7.23
CA LEU A 340 -27.63 9.05 6.65
C LEU A 340 -27.03 10.01 7.70
N LYS A 341 -27.85 10.47 8.66
CA LYS A 341 -27.42 11.37 9.76
C LYS A 341 -26.29 10.75 10.59
N TRP A 342 -26.34 9.45 10.87
CA TRP A 342 -25.32 8.75 11.65
C TRP A 342 -24.05 8.52 10.84
N VAL A 343 -24.16 8.18 9.55
CA VAL A 343 -22.99 8.04 8.65
C VAL A 343 -22.23 9.35 8.53
N VAL A 344 -22.93 10.48 8.32
CA VAL A 344 -22.31 11.80 8.25
C VAL A 344 -21.65 12.18 9.59
N ALA A 345 -22.33 11.94 10.72
CA ALA A 345 -21.76 12.22 12.04
C ALA A 345 -20.49 11.40 12.33
N GLN A 346 -20.48 10.11 11.96
CA GLN A 346 -19.31 9.24 12.11
C GLN A 346 -18.15 9.68 11.20
N ALA A 347 -18.43 10.00 9.94
CA ALA A 347 -17.42 10.48 8.99
C ALA A 347 -16.77 11.79 9.45
N VAL A 348 -17.58 12.77 9.88
CA VAL A 348 -17.07 14.02 10.48
C VAL A 348 -16.27 13.74 11.75
N GLY A 349 -16.74 12.82 12.60
CA GLY A 349 -16.03 12.41 13.82
C GLY A 349 -14.63 11.85 13.54
N PHE A 350 -14.49 10.93 12.58
CA PHE A 350 -13.19 10.43 12.14
C PHE A 350 -12.30 11.54 11.56
N GLY A 351 -12.87 12.46 10.78
CA GLY A 351 -12.18 13.65 10.28
C GLY A 351 -11.61 14.53 11.39
N VAL A 352 -12.42 14.86 12.41
CA VAL A 352 -11.98 15.68 13.56
C VAL A 352 -10.85 14.99 14.33
N VAL A 353 -10.97 13.68 14.58
CA VAL A 353 -9.92 12.90 15.27
C VAL A 353 -8.63 12.89 14.43
N GLY A 354 -8.71 12.63 13.12
CA GLY A 354 -7.55 12.65 12.23
C GLY A 354 -6.85 14.00 12.21
N ALA A 355 -7.61 15.09 12.07
CA ALA A 355 -7.11 16.46 12.08
C ALA A 355 -6.42 16.81 13.41
N PHE A 356 -7.01 16.44 14.54
CA PHE A 356 -6.44 16.66 15.88
C PHE A 356 -5.13 15.88 16.08
N LEU A 357 -5.09 14.61 15.65
CA LEU A 357 -3.88 13.78 15.74
C LEU A 357 -2.74 14.38 14.91
N VAL A 358 -3.02 14.79 13.66
CA VAL A 358 -2.01 15.37 12.77
C VAL A 358 -1.54 16.73 13.28
N TYR A 359 -2.45 17.58 13.78
CA TYR A 359 -2.09 18.82 14.47
C TYR A 359 -1.14 18.56 15.66
N LYS A 360 -1.45 17.58 16.52
CA LYS A 360 -0.59 17.21 17.66
C LYS A 360 0.76 16.66 17.23
N ILE A 361 0.83 15.87 16.15
CA ILE A 361 2.09 15.34 15.59
C ILE A 361 2.96 16.48 15.05
N ILE A 362 2.39 17.36 14.22
CA ILE A 362 3.11 18.51 13.64
C ILE A 362 3.63 19.43 14.74
N GLN A 363 2.80 19.80 15.72
CA GLN A 363 3.23 20.66 16.83
C GLN A 363 4.32 20.00 17.69
N ARG A 364 4.23 18.69 17.94
CA ARG A 364 5.24 17.97 18.73
C ARG A 364 6.59 17.85 18.03
N GLN A 365 6.60 17.63 16.71
CA GLN A 365 7.83 17.37 15.94
C GLN A 365 8.44 18.66 15.40
N LEU A 366 7.62 19.53 14.78
CA LEU A 366 8.08 20.75 14.10
C LEU A 366 7.82 22.04 14.90
N GLY A 367 7.13 22.01 16.05
CA GLY A 367 6.81 23.22 16.83
C GLY A 367 8.02 24.09 17.16
N HIS A 368 9.17 23.49 17.45
CA HIS A 368 10.42 24.22 17.69
C HIS A 368 10.94 24.96 16.45
N LEU A 369 10.83 24.36 15.25
CA LEU A 369 11.17 24.99 13.98
C LEU A 369 10.16 26.08 13.60
N LEU A 370 8.86 25.82 13.81
CA LEU A 370 7.78 26.78 13.57
C LEU A 370 7.96 28.05 14.43
N ASN A 371 8.30 27.89 15.71
CA ASN A 371 8.55 29.02 16.62
C ASN A 371 9.83 29.78 16.25
N LYS A 372 10.91 29.08 15.91
CA LYS A 372 12.17 29.70 15.44
C LYS A 372 11.95 30.49 14.14
N ALA A 373 11.21 29.92 13.20
CA ALA A 373 10.86 30.55 11.93
C ALA A 373 9.94 31.76 12.11
N ALA A 374 8.97 31.69 13.04
CA ALA A 374 8.11 32.82 13.40
C ALA A 374 8.93 34.02 13.90
N ALA A 375 9.84 33.78 14.84
CA ALA A 375 10.70 34.82 15.40
C ALA A 375 11.61 35.47 14.35
N SER A 376 12.18 34.67 13.42
CA SER A 376 13.00 35.22 12.34
C SER A 376 12.21 36.05 11.30
N SER A 377 10.94 35.68 11.04
CA SER A 377 10.09 36.43 10.12
C SER A 377 9.57 37.72 10.74
N MET A 378 9.21 37.73 12.03
CA MET A 378 8.88 38.97 12.75
C MET A 378 10.03 39.97 12.66
N LYS A 379 11.27 39.52 12.90
CA LYS A 379 12.45 40.39 12.86
C LYS A 379 12.78 40.97 11.48
N LYS A 380 12.23 40.41 10.39
CA LYS A 380 12.34 40.95 9.02
C LYS A 380 11.16 41.82 8.59
N ALA A 381 10.01 41.68 9.25
CA ALA A 381 8.82 42.47 8.94
C ALA A 381 8.99 43.94 9.33
N ASP A 382 9.73 44.23 10.40
CA ASP A 382 10.06 45.60 10.84
C ASP A 382 10.98 46.35 9.87
N GLU A 383 11.65 45.67 8.94
CA GLU A 383 12.59 46.26 7.98
C GLU A 383 12.03 46.38 6.53
N SER A 384 10.82 45.86 6.25
CA SER A 384 10.33 45.78 4.85
C SER A 384 8.83 46.02 4.65
N THR A 385 8.49 47.25 4.23
CA THR A 385 7.22 47.56 3.56
C THR A 385 7.13 46.78 2.24
N THR A 386 6.28 45.74 2.21
CA THR A 386 6.11 44.90 1.02
C THR A 386 4.71 45.05 0.45
N GLU A 387 4.61 45.50 -0.81
CA GLU A 387 3.34 45.61 -1.55
C GLU A 387 2.65 44.24 -1.72
N GLU A 388 1.33 44.21 -1.57
CA GLU A 388 0.51 43.04 -1.91
C GLU A 388 0.35 42.93 -3.43
N LYS A 389 1.30 42.26 -4.08
CA LYS A 389 1.10 41.82 -5.48
C LYS A 389 -0.09 40.85 -5.54
N ASN A 390 -1.07 41.18 -6.38
CA ASN A 390 -2.19 40.31 -6.72
C ASN A 390 -1.70 39.12 -7.56
N ILE A 391 -1.19 38.09 -6.88
CA ILE A 391 -0.72 36.84 -7.52
C ILE A 391 -1.92 36.07 -8.07
N GLY A 392 -1.95 35.82 -9.38
CA GLY A 392 -2.93 34.99 -10.05
C GLY A 392 -2.79 33.50 -9.70
N PHE A 393 -3.85 32.71 -9.94
CA PHE A 393 -3.80 31.26 -9.72
C PHE A 393 -2.84 30.54 -10.68
N LEU A 394 -2.62 31.10 -11.88
CA LEU A 394 -1.75 30.51 -12.90
C LEU A 394 -0.29 30.93 -12.79
N ASP A 395 0.03 31.96 -12.01
CA ASP A 395 1.37 32.53 -11.89
C ASP A 395 2.44 31.53 -11.43
N GLU A 396 3.68 31.79 -11.83
CA GLU A 396 4.82 30.97 -11.47
C GLU A 396 5.45 31.44 -10.15
N ILE A 397 4.89 30.92 -9.05
CA ILE A 397 5.38 31.18 -7.69
C ILE A 397 6.66 30.38 -7.43
N ALA A 398 7.77 31.07 -7.15
CA ALA A 398 9.01 30.48 -6.66
C ALA A 398 8.81 29.83 -5.28
N GLY A 399 9.41 28.67 -5.05
CA GLY A 399 9.27 27.93 -3.79
C GLY A 399 9.99 28.59 -2.60
N PRO A 400 9.58 28.28 -1.35
CA PRO A 400 10.32 28.67 -0.16
C PRO A 400 11.75 28.10 -0.18
N LYS A 401 12.67 28.73 0.55
CA LYS A 401 14.08 28.31 0.67
C LYS A 401 14.51 28.18 2.13
N GLY A 402 15.56 27.40 2.39
CA GLY A 402 16.12 27.18 3.73
C GLY A 402 15.09 26.59 4.71
N THR A 403 15.13 27.02 5.97
CA THR A 403 14.30 26.46 7.05
C THR A 403 12.79 26.50 6.79
N GLN A 404 12.28 27.45 5.99
CA GLN A 404 10.86 27.44 5.60
C GLN A 404 10.53 26.25 4.69
N LEU A 405 11.43 25.88 3.78
CA LEU A 405 11.27 24.71 2.90
C LEU A 405 11.36 23.41 3.70
N GLU A 406 12.31 23.30 4.64
CA GLU A 406 12.45 22.15 5.55
C GLU A 406 11.17 21.91 6.37
N ILE A 407 10.56 22.98 6.90
CA ILE A 407 9.28 22.88 7.64
C ILE A 407 8.15 22.42 6.71
N VAL A 408 8.04 23.01 5.51
CA VAL A 408 7.01 22.63 4.53
C VAL A 408 7.17 21.16 4.13
N TYR A 409 8.39 20.70 3.83
CA TYR A 409 8.65 19.31 3.47
C TYR A 409 8.47 18.35 4.66
N GLY A 410 8.78 18.75 5.89
CA GLY A 410 8.47 17.95 7.07
C GLY A 410 6.96 17.79 7.31
N VAL A 411 6.17 18.87 7.17
CA VAL A 411 4.69 18.79 7.23
C VAL A 411 4.15 17.91 6.11
N PHE A 412 4.56 18.17 4.86
CA PHE A 412 4.05 17.42 3.71
C PHE A 412 4.57 15.99 3.64
N GLY A 413 5.69 15.66 4.29
CA GLY A 413 6.14 14.27 4.48
C GLY A 413 5.12 13.47 5.31
N TYR A 414 4.64 14.02 6.43
CA TYR A 414 3.56 13.38 7.20
C TYR A 414 2.24 13.31 6.42
N MET A 415 1.89 14.36 5.67
CA MET A 415 0.73 14.34 4.78
C MET A 415 0.86 13.28 3.69
N GLN A 416 2.06 13.09 3.13
CA GLN A 416 2.32 12.10 2.09
C GLN A 416 2.17 10.66 2.63
N VAL A 417 2.65 10.38 3.84
CA VAL A 417 2.38 9.08 4.49
C VAL A 417 0.87 8.82 4.58
N LEU A 418 0.06 9.84 4.85
CA LEU A 418 -1.41 9.70 4.90
C LEU A 418 -2.04 9.56 3.51
N SER A 419 -1.52 10.21 2.46
CA SER A 419 -1.99 9.99 1.09
C SER A 419 -1.60 8.61 0.55
N ALA A 420 -0.43 8.09 0.90
CA ALA A 420 -0.01 6.72 0.58
C ALA A 420 -0.89 5.68 1.27
N CYS A 421 -1.22 5.91 2.55
CA CYS A 421 -2.21 5.10 3.27
C CYS A 421 -3.58 5.11 2.57
N PHE A 422 -4.06 6.28 2.15
CA PHE A 422 -5.31 6.41 1.42
C PHE A 422 -5.24 5.71 0.05
N MET A 423 -4.18 5.93 -0.73
CA MET A 423 -3.98 5.28 -2.02
C MET A 423 -3.95 3.75 -1.88
N SER A 424 -3.24 3.21 -0.87
CA SER A 424 -3.22 1.77 -0.57
C SER A 424 -4.62 1.20 -0.29
N PHE A 425 -5.42 1.92 0.51
CA PHE A 425 -6.79 1.51 0.80
C PHE A 425 -7.69 1.55 -0.45
N ALA A 426 -7.64 2.63 -1.23
CA ALA A 426 -8.42 2.76 -2.46
C ALA A 426 -7.99 1.71 -3.52
N HIS A 427 -6.68 1.47 -3.62
CA HIS A 427 -6.06 0.48 -4.50
C HIS A 427 -6.54 -0.93 -4.19
N GLY A 428 -6.40 -1.41 -2.94
CA GLY A 428 -6.84 -2.76 -2.56
C GLY A 428 -8.33 -2.99 -2.81
N GLY A 429 -9.16 -1.95 -2.64
CA GLY A 429 -10.59 -2.00 -2.96
C GLY A 429 -10.93 -2.05 -4.45
N ASN A 430 -10.15 -1.38 -5.31
CA ASN A 430 -10.33 -1.44 -6.76
C ASN A 430 -9.79 -2.76 -7.34
N ASP A 431 -8.53 -3.09 -7.02
CA ASP A 431 -7.76 -4.07 -7.78
C ASP A 431 -8.01 -5.52 -7.32
N VAL A 432 -8.55 -5.76 -6.11
CA VAL A 432 -9.02 -7.11 -5.71
C VAL A 432 -10.08 -7.67 -6.68
N SER A 433 -10.84 -6.79 -7.34
CA SER A 433 -11.83 -7.18 -8.35
C SER A 433 -11.21 -7.88 -9.56
N ASN A 434 -9.99 -7.52 -9.95
CA ASN A 434 -9.26 -8.11 -11.08
C ASN A 434 -8.98 -9.61 -10.84
N ALA A 435 -8.80 -10.04 -9.59
CA ALA A 435 -8.64 -11.46 -9.23
C ALA A 435 -9.97 -12.13 -8.88
N ILE A 436 -10.80 -11.46 -8.07
CA ILE A 436 -12.00 -12.09 -7.49
C ILE A 436 -13.19 -12.11 -8.45
N GLY A 437 -13.32 -11.18 -9.40
CA GLY A 437 -14.41 -11.18 -10.37
C GLY A 437 -14.45 -12.47 -11.21
N PRO A 438 -13.36 -12.81 -11.94
CA PRO A 438 -13.29 -14.03 -12.73
C PRO A 438 -13.32 -15.31 -11.86
N LEU A 439 -12.70 -15.28 -10.67
CA LEU A 439 -12.74 -16.40 -9.72
C LEU A 439 -14.18 -16.67 -9.24
N ALA A 440 -14.93 -15.63 -8.87
CA ALA A 440 -16.32 -15.75 -8.40
C ALA A 440 -17.24 -16.25 -9.52
N ALA A 441 -17.04 -15.80 -10.76
CA ALA A 441 -17.71 -16.37 -11.93
C ALA A 441 -17.40 -17.88 -12.08
N ALA A 442 -16.13 -18.28 -11.98
CA ALA A 442 -15.71 -19.67 -12.11
C ALA A 442 -16.31 -20.57 -11.00
N LEU A 443 -16.31 -20.12 -9.73
CA LEU A 443 -16.96 -20.84 -8.63
C LEU A 443 -18.48 -20.93 -8.82
N SER A 444 -19.13 -19.86 -9.30
CA SER A 444 -20.58 -19.85 -9.55
C SER A 444 -21.01 -20.90 -10.59
N ILE A 445 -20.22 -21.07 -11.66
CA ILE A 445 -20.40 -22.12 -12.67
C ILE A 445 -20.26 -23.50 -12.03
N LEU A 446 -19.21 -23.74 -11.24
CA LEU A 446 -18.99 -25.03 -10.56
C LEU A 446 -20.11 -25.40 -9.58
N HIS A 447 -20.68 -24.42 -8.88
CA HIS A 447 -21.72 -24.63 -7.87
C HIS A 447 -23.13 -24.70 -8.48
N GLY A 448 -23.28 -24.63 -9.81
CA GLY A 448 -24.57 -24.74 -10.49
C GLY A 448 -25.52 -23.56 -10.23
N SER A 449 -24.99 -22.39 -9.85
CA SER A 449 -25.79 -21.17 -9.73
C SER A 449 -26.14 -20.65 -11.11
N VAL A 450 -27.35 -20.99 -11.56
CA VAL A 450 -27.88 -20.63 -12.89
C VAL A 450 -27.81 -19.12 -13.10
N GLY A 451 -27.26 -18.71 -14.24
CA GLY A 451 -27.08 -17.29 -14.59
C GLY A 451 -28.41 -16.53 -14.58
N GLY A 452 -28.53 -15.57 -13.67
CA GLY A 452 -29.74 -14.76 -13.47
C GLY A 452 -29.96 -14.34 -12.02
N ALA A 453 -29.48 -15.12 -11.05
CA ALA A 453 -29.41 -14.68 -9.65
C ALA A 453 -28.25 -13.70 -9.44
N GLU A 454 -28.43 -12.72 -8.54
CA GLU A 454 -27.37 -11.80 -8.14
C GLU A 454 -26.30 -12.58 -7.35
N ILE A 455 -25.13 -12.82 -7.96
CA ILE A 455 -24.08 -13.66 -7.38
C ILE A 455 -23.40 -12.89 -6.24
N VAL A 456 -23.85 -13.13 -5.01
CA VAL A 456 -23.26 -12.54 -3.81
C VAL A 456 -21.86 -13.12 -3.59
N ILE A 457 -20.82 -12.30 -3.79
CA ILE A 457 -19.42 -12.67 -3.59
C ILE A 457 -19.19 -13.01 -2.10
N PRO A 458 -18.76 -14.23 -1.76
CA PRO A 458 -18.49 -14.62 -0.37
C PRO A 458 -17.33 -13.82 0.25
N LEU A 459 -17.48 -13.43 1.52
CA LEU A 459 -16.46 -12.67 2.23
C LEU A 459 -15.15 -13.44 2.42
N ASP A 460 -15.20 -14.77 2.52
CA ASP A 460 -13.99 -15.61 2.59
C ASP A 460 -13.18 -15.56 1.29
N VAL A 461 -13.86 -15.51 0.14
CA VAL A 461 -13.23 -15.32 -1.18
C VAL A 461 -12.63 -13.92 -1.32
N LEU A 462 -13.30 -12.88 -0.83
CA LEU A 462 -12.76 -11.52 -0.85
C LEU A 462 -11.53 -11.37 0.07
N ALA A 463 -11.59 -11.98 1.26
CA ALA A 463 -10.46 -12.08 2.18
C ALA A 463 -9.28 -12.84 1.56
N TRP A 464 -9.57 -13.87 0.77
CA TRP A 464 -8.57 -14.66 0.03
C TRP A 464 -7.85 -13.83 -1.03
N GLY A 465 -8.57 -13.01 -1.79
CA GLY A 465 -7.98 -12.04 -2.72
C GLY A 465 -7.10 -11.01 -2.00
N GLY A 466 -7.59 -10.44 -0.89
CA GLY A 466 -6.79 -9.55 -0.05
C GLY A 466 -5.52 -10.21 0.49
N PHE A 467 -5.59 -11.47 0.95
CA PHE A 467 -4.43 -12.23 1.42
C PHE A 467 -3.41 -12.48 0.29
N GLY A 468 -3.88 -12.78 -0.92
CA GLY A 468 -3.02 -12.89 -2.11
C GLY A 468 -2.25 -11.60 -2.39
N ILE A 469 -2.93 -10.45 -2.45
CA ILE A 469 -2.32 -9.13 -2.63
C ILE A 469 -1.23 -8.89 -1.57
N VAL A 470 -1.54 -9.12 -0.30
CA VAL A 470 -0.59 -8.97 0.82
C VAL A 470 0.63 -9.90 0.69
N ALA A 471 0.41 -11.16 0.32
CA ALA A 471 1.49 -12.12 0.11
C ALA A 471 2.45 -11.68 -1.01
N GLY A 472 1.89 -11.22 -2.13
CA GLY A 472 2.65 -10.75 -3.29
C GLY A 472 3.47 -9.49 -3.01
N LEU A 473 2.86 -8.47 -2.40
CA LEU A 473 3.56 -7.22 -2.08
C LEU A 473 4.68 -7.41 -1.05
N MET A 474 4.50 -8.33 -0.09
CA MET A 474 5.55 -8.66 0.88
C MET A 474 6.72 -9.41 0.27
N ILE A 475 6.48 -10.29 -0.70
CA ILE A 475 7.53 -11.15 -1.25
C ILE A 475 8.26 -10.50 -2.44
N TRP A 476 7.57 -9.86 -3.37
CA TRP A 476 8.17 -9.30 -4.61
C TRP A 476 7.97 -7.79 -4.81
N GLY A 477 7.07 -7.14 -4.08
CA GLY A 477 6.71 -5.73 -4.26
C GLY A 477 7.88 -4.73 -4.24
N TYR A 478 8.98 -5.06 -3.56
CA TYR A 478 10.19 -4.23 -3.52
C TYR A 478 10.79 -3.95 -4.91
N ARG A 479 10.64 -4.86 -5.88
CA ARG A 479 11.25 -4.74 -7.23
C ARG A 479 10.64 -3.60 -8.02
N VAL A 480 9.32 -3.46 -7.98
CA VAL A 480 8.61 -2.40 -8.73
C VAL A 480 8.67 -1.08 -7.95
N ILE A 481 8.58 -1.10 -6.61
CA ILE A 481 8.73 0.10 -5.76
C ILE A 481 10.08 0.80 -6.03
N ALA A 482 11.18 0.05 -6.05
CA ALA A 482 12.52 0.58 -6.31
C ALA A 482 12.66 1.21 -7.71
N THR A 483 11.80 0.83 -8.66
CA THR A 483 11.86 1.25 -10.06
C THR A 483 10.98 2.48 -10.33
N ILE A 484 9.74 2.53 -9.81
CA ILE A 484 8.85 3.68 -10.02
C ILE A 484 9.39 4.95 -9.34
N GLY A 485 9.84 4.84 -8.08
CA GLY A 485 10.20 5.98 -7.24
C GLY A 485 11.36 6.85 -7.75
N LYS A 486 12.09 6.41 -8.78
CA LYS A 486 13.25 7.11 -9.36
C LYS A 486 13.09 7.55 -10.81
N LYS A 487 12.14 6.99 -11.57
CA LYS A 487 12.12 7.12 -13.05
C LYS A 487 11.25 8.25 -13.60
N ILE A 488 10.10 8.55 -12.97
CA ILE A 488 9.04 9.38 -13.60
C ILE A 488 9.29 10.89 -13.42
N THR A 489 9.42 11.37 -12.18
CA THR A 489 9.71 12.79 -11.84
C THR A 489 10.50 12.90 -10.54
N GLU A 490 11.13 14.05 -10.30
CA GLU A 490 11.69 14.41 -8.99
C GLU A 490 10.56 14.66 -7.97
N LEU A 491 10.27 13.63 -7.18
CA LEU A 491 9.18 13.60 -6.22
C LEU A 491 9.62 14.21 -4.88
N THR A 492 9.29 15.48 -4.65
CA THR A 492 9.37 16.09 -3.32
C THR A 492 8.07 15.83 -2.54
N PRO A 493 8.04 15.92 -1.20
CA PRO A 493 6.86 15.52 -0.41
C PRO A 493 5.56 16.25 -0.79
N THR A 494 5.64 17.53 -1.16
CA THR A 494 4.47 18.31 -1.63
C THR A 494 3.95 17.83 -2.99
N ARG A 495 4.83 17.35 -3.87
CA ARG A 495 4.49 16.80 -5.19
C ARG A 495 3.89 15.39 -5.04
N GLY A 496 4.53 14.54 -4.24
CA GLY A 496 4.05 13.18 -3.95
C GLY A 496 2.68 13.18 -3.29
N PHE A 497 2.48 13.99 -2.25
CA PHE A 497 1.17 14.15 -1.60
C PHE A 497 0.08 14.58 -2.61
N ALA A 498 0.36 15.58 -3.46
CA ALA A 498 -0.63 16.07 -4.43
C ALA A 498 -1.01 15.01 -5.47
N ALA A 499 -0.05 14.20 -5.93
CA ALA A 499 -0.30 13.11 -6.87
C ALA A 499 -1.05 11.93 -6.22
N GLU A 500 -0.59 11.44 -5.07
CA GLU A 500 -1.23 10.32 -4.35
C GLU A 500 -2.64 10.67 -3.88
N PHE A 501 -2.85 11.85 -3.28
CA PHE A 501 -4.17 12.28 -2.79
C PHE A 501 -5.19 12.41 -3.92
N ALA A 502 -4.77 12.99 -5.05
CA ALA A 502 -5.62 13.11 -6.23
C ALA A 502 -5.94 11.73 -6.84
N ALA A 503 -4.93 10.88 -7.03
CA ALA A 503 -5.12 9.54 -7.56
C ALA A 503 -6.03 8.68 -6.67
N ALA A 504 -5.78 8.65 -5.36
CA ALA A 504 -6.58 7.92 -4.39
C ALA A 504 -8.04 8.39 -4.36
N SER A 505 -8.28 9.71 -4.49
CA SER A 505 -9.63 10.27 -4.58
C SER A 505 -10.37 9.77 -5.83
N VAL A 506 -9.72 9.77 -7.00
CA VAL A 506 -10.30 9.29 -8.26
C VAL A 506 -10.55 7.78 -8.20
N VAL A 507 -9.59 6.99 -7.70
CA VAL A 507 -9.73 5.53 -7.53
C VAL A 507 -10.88 5.19 -6.57
N LEU A 508 -10.97 5.84 -5.41
CA LEU A 508 -12.03 5.55 -4.43
C LEU A 508 -13.43 5.88 -4.98
N ILE A 509 -13.57 7.03 -5.66
CA ILE A 509 -14.86 7.43 -6.26
C ILE A 509 -15.26 6.46 -7.37
N ALA A 510 -14.34 6.10 -8.26
CA ALA A 510 -14.61 5.11 -9.31
C ALA A 510 -14.99 3.74 -8.73
N SER A 511 -14.26 3.29 -7.69
CA SER A 511 -14.55 2.03 -6.99
C SER A 511 -15.95 2.03 -6.38
N LYS A 512 -16.36 3.16 -5.78
CA LYS A 512 -17.70 3.29 -5.19
C LYS A 512 -18.81 3.26 -6.23
N LEU A 513 -18.54 3.77 -7.44
CA LEU A 513 -19.44 3.70 -8.59
C LEU A 513 -19.40 2.33 -9.30
N GLY A 514 -18.62 1.36 -8.80
CA GLY A 514 -18.47 0.05 -9.41
C GLY A 514 -17.78 0.07 -10.78
N LEU A 515 -16.99 1.12 -11.06
CA LEU A 515 -16.26 1.30 -12.31
C LEU A 515 -14.84 0.75 -12.15
N PRO A 516 -14.47 -0.38 -12.79
CA PRO A 516 -13.11 -0.88 -12.74
C PRO A 516 -12.20 0.04 -13.56
N ILE A 517 -11.34 0.78 -12.87
CA ILE A 517 -10.31 1.62 -13.49
C ILE A 517 -8.92 1.00 -13.29
N SER A 518 -7.89 1.56 -13.94
CA SER A 518 -6.50 1.26 -13.56
C SER A 518 -5.98 2.31 -12.59
N ALA A 519 -5.60 1.87 -11.39
CA ALA A 519 -4.93 2.72 -10.42
C ALA A 519 -3.56 3.21 -10.95
N THR A 520 -2.80 2.35 -11.64
CA THR A 520 -1.55 2.66 -12.35
C THR A 520 -1.72 3.88 -13.28
N HIS A 521 -2.74 3.88 -14.14
CA HIS A 521 -2.99 4.97 -15.08
C HIS A 521 -3.34 6.27 -14.35
N THR A 522 -4.24 6.17 -13.38
CA THR A 522 -4.73 7.29 -12.59
C THR A 522 -3.58 7.99 -11.83
N LEU A 523 -2.65 7.21 -11.27
CA LEU A 523 -1.45 7.73 -10.62
C LEU A 523 -0.47 8.34 -11.63
N VAL A 524 -0.17 7.67 -12.74
CA VAL A 524 0.75 8.22 -13.76
C VAL A 524 0.22 9.56 -14.30
N GLY A 525 -1.08 9.63 -14.58
CA GLY A 525 -1.77 10.88 -14.90
C GLY A 525 -1.62 11.93 -13.80
N ALA A 526 -1.86 11.56 -12.54
CA ALA A 526 -1.67 12.46 -11.40
C ALA A 526 -0.22 12.96 -11.26
N VAL A 527 0.80 12.12 -11.48
CA VAL A 527 2.21 12.54 -11.47
C VAL A 527 2.50 13.50 -12.64
N MET A 528 1.97 13.23 -13.83
CA MET A 528 2.07 14.14 -14.99
C MET A 528 1.41 15.50 -14.71
N GLY A 529 0.24 15.53 -14.08
CA GLY A 529 -0.47 16.76 -13.70
C GLY A 529 0.32 17.66 -12.75
N VAL A 530 1.00 17.07 -11.76
CA VAL A 530 1.92 17.80 -10.87
C VAL A 530 3.14 18.32 -11.64
N GLY A 531 3.64 17.56 -12.62
CA GLY A 531 4.67 18.02 -13.56
C GLY A 531 4.19 19.24 -14.36
N PHE A 532 3.09 19.14 -15.09
CA PHE A 532 2.54 20.25 -15.88
C PHE A 532 2.26 21.51 -15.05
N ALA A 533 1.92 21.37 -13.76
CA ALA A 533 1.77 22.50 -12.84
C ALA A 533 3.07 23.26 -12.53
N ARG A 534 4.25 22.72 -12.89
CA ARG A 534 5.59 23.36 -12.91
C ARG A 534 6.02 23.84 -14.31
N GLY A 535 5.24 23.57 -15.36
CA GLY A 535 5.61 23.84 -16.76
C GLY A 535 5.86 22.57 -17.57
N LEU A 536 5.62 22.66 -18.89
CA LEU A 536 5.55 21.53 -19.83
C LEU A 536 6.86 20.73 -19.92
N ASN A 537 8.02 21.39 -19.80
CA ASN A 537 9.34 20.77 -19.93
C ASN A 537 9.75 19.87 -18.74
N SER A 538 8.94 19.81 -17.67
CA SER A 538 9.27 19.06 -16.46
C SER A 538 8.89 17.57 -16.50
N VAL A 539 8.11 17.14 -17.50
CA VAL A 539 7.67 15.76 -17.68
C VAL A 539 8.54 15.07 -18.74
N ARG A 540 9.15 13.93 -18.41
CA ARG A 540 9.97 13.15 -19.35
C ARG A 540 9.08 12.43 -20.37
N SER A 541 8.91 13.01 -21.55
CA SER A 541 8.09 12.46 -22.63
C SER A 541 8.46 11.02 -23.03
N GLU A 542 9.75 10.68 -22.97
CA GLU A 542 10.25 9.32 -23.22
C GLU A 542 9.69 8.30 -22.22
N THR A 543 9.78 8.57 -20.92
CA THR A 543 9.23 7.71 -19.86
C THR A 543 7.71 7.59 -19.96
N VAL A 544 7.00 8.66 -20.33
CA VAL A 544 5.55 8.59 -20.59
C VAL A 544 5.25 7.68 -21.79
N ARG A 545 6.02 7.77 -22.87
CA ARG A 545 5.87 6.90 -24.04
C ARG A 545 6.13 5.43 -23.71
N GLU A 546 7.17 5.13 -22.93
CA GLU A 546 7.47 3.77 -22.45
C GLU A 546 6.31 3.16 -21.65
N ILE A 547 5.73 3.95 -20.74
CA ILE A 547 4.60 3.52 -19.90
C ILE A 547 3.34 3.28 -20.76
N VAL A 548 2.99 4.20 -21.67
CA VAL A 548 1.83 4.02 -22.57
C VAL A 548 2.03 2.81 -23.50
N LEU A 549 3.25 2.55 -23.94
CA LEU A 549 3.58 1.38 -24.76
C LEU A 549 3.48 0.07 -23.95
N SER A 550 3.89 0.05 -22.68
CA SER A 550 3.73 -1.13 -21.82
C SER A 550 2.25 -1.48 -21.61
N TRP A 551 1.38 -0.46 -21.46
CA TRP A 551 -0.07 -0.63 -21.36
C TRP A 551 -0.67 -1.21 -22.65
N ALA A 552 -0.28 -0.66 -23.81
CA ALA A 552 -0.74 -1.13 -25.12
C ALA A 552 -0.32 -2.58 -25.41
N VAL A 553 0.88 -2.99 -25.01
CA VAL A 553 1.39 -4.37 -25.16
C VAL A 553 0.74 -5.34 -24.16
N THR A 554 0.33 -4.88 -22.99
CA THR A 554 -0.25 -5.73 -21.93
C THR A 554 -1.57 -6.39 -22.33
N ILE A 555 -2.42 -5.72 -23.13
CA ILE A 555 -3.70 -6.27 -23.60
C ILE A 555 -3.49 -7.50 -24.53
N PRO A 556 -2.78 -7.40 -25.67
CA PRO A 556 -2.62 -8.53 -26.59
C PRO A 556 -1.82 -9.68 -26.00
N VAL A 557 -0.85 -9.41 -25.11
CA VAL A 557 -0.11 -10.48 -24.43
C VAL A 557 -1.01 -11.28 -23.49
N GLY A 558 -1.85 -10.61 -22.68
CA GLY A 558 -2.85 -11.29 -21.85
C GLY A 558 -3.85 -12.09 -22.70
N ALA A 559 -4.37 -11.50 -23.78
CA ALA A 559 -5.27 -12.17 -24.72
C ALA A 559 -4.65 -13.46 -25.31
N PHE A 560 -3.42 -13.38 -25.80
CA PHE A 560 -2.69 -14.52 -26.38
C PHE A 560 -2.42 -15.62 -25.35
N LEU A 561 -1.90 -15.26 -24.16
CA LEU A 561 -1.63 -16.22 -23.09
C LEU A 561 -2.92 -16.91 -22.62
N SER A 562 -4.05 -16.19 -22.55
CA SER A 562 -5.34 -16.76 -22.15
C SER A 562 -5.83 -17.80 -23.15
N VAL A 563 -5.70 -17.53 -24.46
CA VAL A 563 -6.04 -18.49 -25.51
C VAL A 563 -5.15 -19.73 -25.44
N LEU A 564 -3.84 -19.55 -25.29
CA LEU A 564 -2.87 -20.64 -25.14
C LEU A 564 -3.18 -21.50 -23.90
N TYR A 565 -3.42 -20.87 -22.75
CA TYR A 565 -3.74 -21.58 -21.51
C TYR A 565 -5.12 -22.25 -21.57
N THR A 566 -6.09 -21.70 -22.30
CA THR A 566 -7.38 -22.36 -22.53
C THR A 566 -7.17 -23.64 -23.32
N TRP A 567 -6.39 -23.60 -24.41
CA TRP A 567 -6.06 -24.78 -25.20
C TRP A 567 -5.36 -25.87 -24.37
N ILE A 568 -4.37 -25.50 -23.55
CA ILE A 568 -3.66 -26.44 -22.65
C ILE A 568 -4.60 -27.03 -21.61
N LEU A 569 -5.36 -26.19 -20.87
CA LEU A 569 -6.23 -26.66 -19.79
C LEU A 569 -7.40 -27.50 -20.31
N THR A 570 -8.00 -27.17 -21.46
CA THR A 570 -9.05 -28.00 -22.06
C THR A 570 -8.51 -29.39 -22.43
N LYS A 571 -7.27 -29.50 -22.92
CA LYS A 571 -6.63 -30.80 -23.18
C LYS A 571 -6.35 -31.56 -21.89
N LEU A 572 -5.75 -30.93 -20.89
CA LEU A 572 -5.45 -31.57 -19.60
C LEU A 572 -6.71 -32.07 -18.89
N LEU A 573 -7.77 -31.25 -18.84
CA LEU A 573 -9.02 -31.62 -18.18
C LEU A 573 -9.74 -32.77 -18.90
N ALA A 574 -9.64 -32.87 -20.23
CA ALA A 574 -10.19 -34.00 -20.99
C ALA A 574 -9.48 -35.35 -20.72
N TYR A 575 -8.33 -35.36 -20.05
CA TYR A 575 -7.69 -36.60 -19.54
C TYR A 575 -8.01 -36.90 -18.07
N VAL A 576 -8.58 -35.93 -17.34
CA VAL A 576 -8.79 -35.99 -15.88
C VAL A 576 -10.29 -36.12 -15.52
N LEU A 577 -11.20 -35.71 -16.42
CA LEU A 577 -12.62 -35.49 -16.14
C LEU A 577 -13.60 -36.13 -17.12
#